data_AF-A0A292SSG6-F1
#
_entry.id   AF-A0A292SSG6-F1
#
_cell.length_a   1.000
_cell.length_b   1.000
_cell.length_c   1.000
_cell.angle_alpha   90.00
_cell.angle_beta   90.00
_cell.angle_gamma   90.00
#
_symmetry.space_group_name_H-M   'P 1'
#
loop_
_entity.id
_entity.type
_entity.pdbx_description
1 polymer ?
#
loop_
_entity_poly.entity_id
_entity_poly.type
_entity_poly.pdbx_seq_one_letter_code
_entity_poly.pdbx_strand_id
1 'polypeptide(L)'
;MLSINTDTLNILMQKNLTTAQNAVSQALERMSTGYKVNKAQDNAAGLYIATNMTSQIRGLKQALKNTQDGISYLNVGLGAFENMTTILNRLRDLSVQAANGIYDIDARNAMQKESDELVKQLEQILTSTNFNGQKIFNYPPGSSAARVSTYSGGG
;
A
#
# COMPACT_ATOMS: atom_id res chain seq x y z
N MET A 1 41.62 55.08 -43.15
CA MET A 1 40.53 54.13 -43.45
C MET A 1 40.63 52.98 -42.47
N LEU A 2 39.75 52.93 -41.49
CA LEU A 2 39.69 51.89 -40.47
C LEU A 2 38.21 51.59 -40.22
N SER A 3 37.91 50.31 -39.99
CA SER A 3 36.58 49.74 -39.69
C SER A 3 35.78 49.20 -40.88
N ILE A 4 36.30 48.14 -41.50
CA ILE A 4 35.47 47.07 -42.10
C ILE A 4 35.79 45.70 -41.44
N ASN A 5 36.87 45.62 -40.63
CA ASN A 5 37.17 44.42 -39.81
C ASN A 5 36.41 44.37 -38.47
N THR A 6 35.77 45.46 -38.05
CA THR A 6 34.98 45.50 -36.80
C THR A 6 33.67 44.72 -36.93
N ASP A 7 33.02 44.70 -38.10
CA ASP A 7 31.66 44.14 -38.19
C ASP A 7 31.64 42.61 -38.12
N THR A 8 32.57 41.92 -38.76
CA THR A 8 32.61 40.44 -38.74
C THR A 8 33.08 39.89 -37.40
N LEU A 9 34.08 40.52 -36.78
CA LEU A 9 34.55 40.18 -35.44
C LEU A 9 33.48 40.48 -34.38
N ASN A 10 32.77 41.60 -34.48
CA ASN A 10 31.72 41.97 -33.52
C ASN A 10 30.48 41.08 -33.67
N ILE A 11 30.08 40.72 -34.89
CA ILE A 11 29.01 39.72 -35.14
C ILE A 11 29.40 38.34 -34.60
N LEU A 12 30.66 37.92 -34.76
CA LEU A 12 31.17 36.66 -34.21
C LEU A 12 31.17 36.69 -32.67
N MET A 13 31.61 37.80 -32.08
CA MET A 13 31.56 38.04 -30.62
C MET A 13 30.12 37.99 -30.11
N GLN A 14 29.16 38.61 -30.81
CA GLN A 14 27.74 38.54 -30.47
C GLN A 14 27.19 37.11 -30.58
N LYS A 15 27.53 36.37 -31.63
CA LYS A 15 27.14 34.95 -31.78
C LYS A 15 27.68 34.09 -30.64
N ASN A 16 28.95 34.28 -30.27
CA ASN A 16 29.58 33.58 -29.15
C ASN A 16 28.93 33.96 -27.82
N LEU A 17 28.60 35.24 -27.62
CA LEU A 17 27.89 35.72 -26.44
C LEU A 17 26.49 35.12 -26.33
N THR A 18 25.71 35.09 -27.42
CA THR A 18 24.39 34.43 -27.45
C THR A 18 24.49 32.93 -27.17
N THR A 19 25.51 32.27 -27.71
CA THR A 19 25.77 30.84 -27.44
C THR A 19 26.11 30.61 -25.96
N ALA A 20 26.96 31.46 -25.38
CA ALA A 20 27.31 31.42 -23.97
C ALA A 20 26.10 31.70 -23.06
N GLN A 21 25.26 32.68 -23.40
CA GLN A 21 24.01 32.95 -22.69
C GLN A 21 23.07 31.74 -22.72
N ASN A 22 22.89 31.10 -23.88
CA ASN A 22 22.06 29.90 -24.00
C ASN A 22 22.61 28.73 -23.16
N ALA A 23 23.93 28.53 -23.14
CA ALA A 23 24.58 27.52 -22.32
C ALA A 23 24.40 27.78 -20.81
N VAL A 24 24.52 29.04 -20.38
CA VAL A 24 24.27 29.45 -18.99
C VAL A 24 22.80 29.24 -18.61
N SER A 25 21.85 29.61 -19.48
CA SER A 25 20.42 29.37 -19.24
C SER A 25 20.10 27.88 -19.09
N GLN A 26 20.70 27.00 -19.91
CA GLN A 26 20.54 25.55 -19.75
C GLN A 26 21.18 25.03 -18.46
N ALA A 27 22.34 25.55 -18.07
CA ALA A 27 22.99 25.17 -16.81
C ALA A 27 22.13 25.58 -15.61
N LEU A 28 21.53 26.77 -15.64
CA LEU A 28 20.57 27.23 -14.63
C LEU A 28 19.31 26.36 -14.60
N GLU A 29 18.78 25.95 -15.76
CA GLU A 29 17.62 25.05 -15.85
C GLU A 29 17.94 23.67 -15.24
N ARG A 30 19.10 23.09 -15.57
CA ARG A 30 19.60 21.84 -14.96
C ARG A 30 19.86 22.00 -13.45
N MET A 31 20.39 23.13 -13.01
CA MET A 31 20.62 23.41 -11.59
C MET A 31 19.30 23.53 -10.82
N SER A 32 18.30 24.20 -11.38
CA SER A 32 17.00 24.42 -10.73
C SER A 32 16.15 23.16 -10.62
N THR A 33 16.34 22.20 -11.52
CA THR A 33 15.54 20.96 -11.61
C THR A 33 16.28 19.74 -11.07
N GLY A 34 17.62 19.79 -11.01
CA GLY A 34 18.46 18.67 -10.64
C GLY A 34 18.56 17.56 -11.72
N TYR A 35 17.84 17.68 -12.84
CA TYR A 35 17.84 16.68 -13.90
C TYR A 35 18.84 17.02 -15.00
N LYS A 36 19.63 16.01 -15.41
CA LYS A 36 20.60 16.13 -16.50
C LYS A 36 19.92 16.37 -17.87
N VAL A 37 18.71 15.86 -18.05
CA VAL A 37 17.87 16.00 -19.25
C VAL A 37 16.53 16.62 -18.85
N ASN A 38 16.32 17.89 -19.19
CA ASN A 38 15.06 18.60 -18.88
C ASN A 38 14.10 18.72 -20.07
N LYS A 39 14.60 18.66 -21.30
CA LYS A 39 13.78 18.85 -22.50
C LYS A 39 13.64 17.54 -23.25
N ALA A 40 12.40 17.18 -23.59
CA ALA A 40 12.09 16.06 -24.48
C ALA A 40 12.79 16.20 -25.85
N GLN A 41 13.05 17.44 -26.28
CA GLN A 41 13.74 17.75 -27.54
C GLN A 41 15.22 17.33 -27.56
N ASP A 42 15.91 17.27 -26.41
CA ASP A 42 17.36 17.03 -26.33
C ASP A 42 17.69 15.53 -26.15
N ASN A 43 16.78 14.75 -25.54
CA ASN A 43 16.92 13.30 -25.41
C ASN A 43 15.56 12.60 -25.15
N ALA A 44 14.69 12.56 -26.18
CA ALA A 44 13.32 12.05 -26.07
C ALA A 44 13.24 10.61 -25.53
N ALA A 45 14.14 9.73 -25.96
CA ALA A 45 14.19 8.33 -25.52
C ALA A 45 14.59 8.19 -24.04
N GLY A 46 15.59 8.97 -23.58
CA GLY A 46 16.02 8.96 -22.19
C GLY A 46 14.96 9.53 -21.23
N LEU A 47 14.27 10.59 -21.64
CA LEU A 47 13.15 11.15 -20.89
C LEU A 47 11.94 10.20 -20.86
N TYR A 48 11.65 9.49 -21.95
CA TYR A 48 10.59 8.48 -22.00
C TYR A 48 10.86 7.31 -21.05
N ILE A 49 12.09 6.78 -21.02
CA ILE A 49 12.46 5.72 -20.07
C ILE A 49 12.37 6.23 -18.63
N ALA A 50 12.90 7.43 -18.35
CA ALA A 50 12.86 8.01 -17.01
C ALA A 50 11.43 8.29 -16.51
N THR A 51 10.54 8.75 -17.39
CA THR A 51 9.12 8.97 -17.05
C THR A 51 8.38 7.66 -16.83
N ASN A 52 8.64 6.62 -17.65
CA ASN A 52 8.12 5.27 -17.42
C ASN A 52 8.62 4.68 -16.10
N MET A 53 9.91 4.77 -15.80
CA MET A 53 10.46 4.33 -14.50
C MET A 53 9.83 5.12 -13.34
N THR A 54 9.62 6.43 -13.50
CA THR A 54 8.94 7.25 -12.49
C THR A 54 7.48 6.83 -12.30
N SER A 55 6.79 6.46 -13.37
CA SER A 55 5.42 5.93 -13.32
C SER A 55 5.38 4.59 -12.59
N GLN A 56 6.30 3.67 -12.91
CA GLN A 56 6.46 2.40 -12.21
C GLN A 56 6.76 2.60 -10.73
N ILE A 57 7.65 3.52 -10.37
CA ILE A 57 7.95 3.86 -8.96
C ILE A 57 6.68 4.35 -8.24
N ARG A 58 5.86 5.19 -8.89
CA ARG A 58 4.57 5.63 -8.32
C ARG A 58 3.62 4.45 -8.13
N GLY A 59 3.52 3.55 -9.11
CA GLY A 59 2.74 2.32 -9.00
C GLY A 59 3.21 1.42 -7.85
N LEU A 60 4.52 1.22 -7.72
CA LEU A 60 5.13 0.44 -6.63
C LEU A 60 4.91 1.08 -5.27
N LYS A 61 4.97 2.41 -5.15
CA LYS A 61 4.65 3.13 -3.91
C LYS A 61 3.21 2.91 -3.48
N GLN A 62 2.27 2.93 -4.41
CA GLN A 62 0.87 2.63 -4.11
C GLN A 62 0.68 1.15 -3.75
N ALA A 63 1.34 0.24 -4.47
CA ALA A 63 1.32 -1.18 -4.14
C ALA A 63 1.86 -1.45 -2.73
N LEU A 64 2.95 -0.79 -2.33
CA LEU A 64 3.50 -0.87 -0.97
C LEU A 64 2.50 -0.43 0.08
N LYS A 65 1.82 0.70 -0.13
CA LYS A 65 0.76 1.18 0.76
C LYS A 65 -0.39 0.16 0.85
N ASN A 66 -0.85 -0.36 -0.28
CA ASN A 66 -1.90 -1.38 -0.32
C ASN A 66 -1.47 -2.67 0.42
N THR A 67 -0.21 -3.10 0.28
CA THR A 67 0.34 -4.24 1.02
C THR A 67 0.37 -3.95 2.52
N GLN A 68 0.75 -2.75 2.94
CA GLN A 68 0.75 -2.36 4.34
C GLN A 68 -0.66 -2.35 4.94
N ASP A 69 -1.65 -1.91 4.18
CA ASP A 69 -3.07 -1.98 4.56
C ASP A 69 -3.53 -3.45 4.63
N GLY A 70 -3.09 -4.30 3.70
CA GLY A 70 -3.32 -5.75 3.72
C GLY A 70 -2.70 -6.44 4.94
N ILE A 71 -1.48 -6.07 5.33
CA ILE A 71 -0.82 -6.57 6.55
C ILE A 71 -1.64 -6.14 7.77
N SER A 72 -2.09 -4.89 7.82
CA SER A 72 -2.91 -4.38 8.91
C SER A 72 -4.25 -5.13 9.02
N TYR A 73 -4.90 -5.41 7.89
CA TYR A 73 -6.10 -6.24 7.81
C TYR A 73 -5.84 -7.66 8.36
N LEU A 74 -4.75 -8.29 7.92
CA LEU A 74 -4.38 -9.63 8.38
C LEU A 74 -4.08 -9.67 9.87
N ASN A 75 -3.41 -8.66 10.43
CA ASN A 75 -3.11 -8.59 11.86
C ASN A 75 -4.38 -8.54 12.72
N VAL A 76 -5.40 -7.79 12.28
CA VAL A 76 -6.70 -7.77 12.98
C VAL A 76 -7.39 -9.13 12.86
N GLY A 77 -7.34 -9.76 11.69
CA GLY A 77 -7.84 -11.12 11.50
C GLY A 77 -7.14 -12.15 12.38
N LEU A 78 -5.81 -12.12 12.45
CA LEU A 78 -4.99 -13.02 13.27
C LEU A 78 -5.29 -12.86 14.76
N GLY A 79 -5.41 -11.63 15.27
CA GLY A 79 -5.80 -11.39 16.65
C GLY A 79 -7.19 -11.93 16.97
N ALA A 80 -8.13 -11.84 16.03
CA ALA A 80 -9.44 -12.49 16.20
C ALA A 80 -9.32 -14.02 16.23
N PHE A 81 -8.53 -14.63 15.34
CA PHE A 81 -8.30 -16.08 15.32
C PHE A 81 -7.63 -16.62 16.59
N GLU A 82 -6.71 -15.86 17.19
CA GLU A 82 -6.07 -16.25 18.46
C GLU A 82 -7.10 -16.33 19.59
N ASN A 83 -8.01 -15.35 19.67
CA ASN A 83 -9.13 -15.38 20.61
C ASN A 83 -10.08 -16.57 20.34
N MET A 84 -10.43 -16.82 19.07
CA MET A 84 -11.27 -17.98 18.70
C MET A 84 -10.60 -19.29 19.11
N THR A 85 -9.30 -19.44 18.87
CA THR A 85 -8.54 -20.66 19.22
C THR A 85 -8.55 -20.89 20.73
N THR A 86 -8.41 -19.83 21.52
CA THR A 86 -8.46 -19.90 23.00
C THR A 86 -9.83 -20.36 23.48
N ILE A 87 -10.91 -19.82 22.90
CA ILE A 87 -12.29 -20.24 23.20
C ILE A 87 -12.51 -21.71 22.82
N LEU A 88 -12.07 -22.13 21.64
CA LEU A 88 -12.22 -23.52 21.17
C LEU A 88 -11.46 -24.52 22.05
N ASN A 89 -10.26 -24.15 22.53
CA ASN A 89 -9.53 -24.97 23.49
C ASN A 89 -10.29 -25.09 24.81
N ARG A 90 -10.85 -24.00 25.34
CA ARG A 90 -11.68 -24.03 26.56
C ARG A 90 -12.93 -24.89 26.37
N LEU A 91 -13.59 -24.78 25.22
CA LEU A 91 -14.76 -25.60 24.87
C LEU A 91 -14.41 -27.09 24.82
N ARG A 92 -13.23 -27.43 24.27
CA ARG A 92 -12.70 -28.79 24.26
C ARG A 92 -12.45 -29.30 25.68
N ASP A 93 -11.85 -28.48 26.54
CA ASP A 93 -11.61 -28.86 27.95
C ASP A 93 -12.92 -29.13 28.68
N LEU A 94 -13.93 -28.27 28.52
CA LEU A 94 -15.27 -28.48 29.07
C LEU A 94 -15.93 -29.75 28.52
N SER A 95 -15.74 -30.05 27.23
CA SER A 95 -16.29 -31.27 26.62
C SER A 95 -15.67 -32.53 27.23
N VAL A 96 -14.36 -32.54 27.47
CA VAL A 96 -13.67 -33.66 28.12
C VAL A 96 -14.07 -33.77 29.60
N GLN A 97 -14.23 -32.64 30.29
CA GLN A 97 -14.71 -32.62 31.68
C GLN A 97 -16.14 -33.15 31.79
N ALA A 98 -17.05 -32.71 30.92
CA ALA A 98 -18.43 -33.18 30.90
C ALA A 98 -18.57 -34.67 30.55
N ALA A 99 -17.66 -35.21 29.74
CA ALA A 99 -17.60 -36.63 29.41
C ALA A 99 -17.16 -37.52 30.59
N ASN A 100 -16.59 -36.94 31.65
CA ASN A 100 -16.24 -37.69 32.84
C ASN A 100 -17.50 -38.06 33.65
N GLY A 101 -17.66 -39.35 33.95
CA GLY A 101 -18.84 -39.92 34.60
C GLY A 101 -19.03 -39.55 36.07
N ILE A 102 -18.04 -38.90 36.69
CA ILE A 102 -18.00 -38.64 38.14
C ILE A 102 -18.77 -37.36 38.52
N TYR A 103 -19.03 -36.47 37.56
CA TYR A 103 -19.72 -35.20 37.82
C TYR A 103 -21.23 -35.38 37.93
N ASP A 104 -21.82 -34.73 38.94
CA ASP A 104 -23.27 -34.67 39.14
C ASP A 104 -23.97 -33.84 38.05
N ILE A 105 -25.29 -33.99 37.93
CA ILE A 105 -26.14 -33.33 36.93
C ILE A 105 -26.03 -31.80 37.00
N ASP A 106 -25.92 -31.24 38.20
CA ASP A 106 -25.79 -29.79 38.41
C ASP A 106 -24.44 -29.26 37.91
N ALA A 107 -23.36 -30.02 38.10
CA ALA A 107 -22.05 -29.68 37.57
C ALA A 107 -22.03 -29.75 36.02
N ARG A 108 -22.72 -30.74 35.44
CA ARG A 108 -22.89 -30.84 33.97
C ARG A 108 -23.71 -29.68 33.40
N ASN A 109 -24.78 -29.27 34.09
CA ASN A 109 -25.57 -28.11 33.70
C ASN A 109 -24.79 -26.80 33.79
N ALA A 110 -23.91 -26.64 34.79
CA ALA A 110 -23.03 -25.48 34.90
C ALA A 110 -22.00 -25.44 33.75
N MET A 111 -21.37 -26.57 33.43
CA MET A 111 -20.44 -26.68 32.29
C MET A 111 -21.13 -26.40 30.94
N GLN A 112 -22.37 -26.86 30.77
CA GLN A 112 -23.16 -26.54 29.56
C GLN A 112 -23.42 -25.04 29.43
N LYS A 113 -23.80 -24.36 30.52
CA LYS A 113 -23.99 -22.90 30.50
C LYS A 113 -22.70 -22.16 30.13
N GLU A 114 -21.56 -22.59 30.66
CA GLU A 114 -20.26 -22.01 30.27
C GLU A 114 -19.97 -22.23 28.78
N SER A 115 -20.22 -23.45 28.28
CA SER A 115 -20.08 -23.78 26.86
C SER A 115 -20.97 -22.90 25.97
N ASP A 116 -22.23 -22.68 26.35
CA ASP A 116 -23.17 -21.84 25.60
C ASP A 116 -22.71 -20.36 25.56
N GLU A 117 -22.18 -19.84 26.67
CA GLU A 117 -21.61 -18.48 26.70
C GLU A 117 -20.34 -18.35 25.86
N LEU A 118 -19.49 -19.37 25.84
CA LEU A 118 -18.31 -19.41 24.97
C LEU A 118 -18.68 -19.44 23.49
N VAL A 119 -19.74 -20.16 23.11
CA VAL A 119 -20.28 -20.16 21.74
C VAL A 119 -20.80 -18.77 21.36
N LYS A 120 -21.56 -18.10 22.25
CA LYS A 120 -22.00 -16.71 22.01
C LYS A 120 -20.84 -15.75 21.84
N GLN A 121 -19.79 -15.88 22.66
CA GLN A 121 -18.59 -15.05 22.52
C GLN A 121 -17.90 -15.31 21.17
N LEU A 122 -17.85 -16.55 20.70
CA LEU A 122 -17.30 -16.89 19.38
C LEU A 122 -18.10 -16.22 18.25
N GLU A 123 -19.43 -16.28 18.30
CA GLU A 123 -20.32 -15.61 17.35
C GLU A 123 -20.15 -14.07 17.39
N GLN A 124 -19.95 -13.52 18.58
CA GLN A 124 -19.68 -12.09 18.75
C GLN A 124 -18.35 -11.70 18.11
N ILE A 125 -17.28 -12.50 18.24
CA ILE A 125 -15.99 -12.22 17.58
C ILE A 125 -16.18 -12.26 16.06
N LEU A 126 -16.88 -13.26 15.53
CA LEU A 126 -17.16 -13.38 14.09
C LEU A 126 -17.92 -12.18 13.53
N THR A 127 -18.91 -11.68 14.29
CA THR A 127 -19.76 -10.57 13.85
C THR A 127 -19.19 -9.19 14.15
N SER A 128 -18.35 -9.03 15.18
CA SER A 128 -17.81 -7.73 15.60
C SER A 128 -16.47 -7.38 14.95
N THR A 129 -15.66 -8.38 14.58
CA THR A 129 -14.32 -8.14 14.00
C THR A 129 -14.44 -7.36 12.68
N ASN A 130 -13.85 -6.17 12.69
CA ASN A 130 -13.90 -5.24 11.57
C ASN A 130 -12.53 -4.59 11.35
N PHE A 131 -12.25 -4.28 10.09
CA PHE A 131 -11.10 -3.47 9.69
C PHE A 131 -11.60 -2.35 8.81
N ASN A 132 -11.37 -1.10 9.23
CA ASN A 132 -11.76 0.09 8.47
C ASN A 132 -13.25 0.07 8.03
N GLY A 133 -14.15 -0.38 8.92
CA GLY A 133 -15.58 -0.48 8.66
C GLY A 133 -16.03 -1.72 7.87
N GLN A 134 -15.10 -2.53 7.34
CA GLN A 134 -15.42 -3.80 6.67
C GLN A 134 -15.35 -4.98 7.63
N LYS A 135 -16.36 -5.84 7.62
CA LYS A 135 -16.37 -7.08 8.40
C LYS A 135 -15.38 -8.07 7.79
N ILE A 136 -14.59 -8.72 8.64
CA ILE A 136 -13.55 -9.67 8.20
C ILE A 136 -14.13 -11.05 7.93
N PHE A 137 -15.12 -11.48 8.73
CA PHE A 137 -15.65 -12.86 8.69
C PHE A 137 -17.09 -12.97 8.19
N ASN A 138 -17.83 -11.86 8.14
CA ASN A 138 -19.23 -11.85 7.68
C ASN A 138 -19.33 -11.09 6.36
N TYR A 139 -19.36 -11.84 5.26
CA TYR A 139 -19.66 -11.29 3.93
C TYR A 139 -21.07 -11.72 3.54
N PRO A 140 -21.96 -10.78 3.15
CA PRO A 140 -23.26 -11.16 2.59
C PRO A 140 -23.04 -12.07 1.38
N PRO A 141 -23.81 -13.17 1.21
CA PRO A 141 -23.67 -14.06 0.08
C PRO A 141 -23.80 -13.27 -1.24
N GLY A 142 -22.77 -13.32 -2.08
CA GLY A 142 -22.65 -12.53 -3.32
C GLY A 142 -21.74 -11.29 -3.22
N SER A 143 -21.27 -10.93 -2.03
CA SER A 143 -20.31 -9.84 -1.84
C SER A 143 -18.91 -10.37 -2.11
N SER A 144 -18.30 -9.89 -3.18
CA SER A 144 -16.93 -10.23 -3.58
C SER A 144 -15.99 -10.15 -2.37
N ALA A 145 -15.44 -11.30 -1.95
CA ALA A 145 -14.43 -11.38 -0.91
C ALA A 145 -13.38 -10.30 -1.13
N ALA A 146 -13.09 -9.52 -0.08
CA ALA A 146 -12.13 -8.42 -0.02
C ALA A 146 -11.21 -8.35 -1.24
N ARG A 147 -11.65 -7.64 -2.29
CA ARG A 147 -10.74 -7.27 -3.36
C ARG A 147 -9.80 -6.27 -2.71
N VAL A 148 -8.64 -6.75 -2.27
CA VAL A 148 -7.44 -5.92 -2.25
C VAL A 148 -7.34 -5.40 -3.66
N SER A 149 -7.86 -4.20 -3.88
CA SER A 149 -7.78 -3.51 -5.15
C SER A 149 -6.32 -3.14 -5.31
N THR A 150 -5.52 -4.11 -5.75
CA THR A 150 -4.25 -3.82 -6.43
C THR A 150 -4.66 -2.94 -7.60
N TYR A 151 -4.26 -1.68 -7.48
CA TYR A 151 -4.44 -0.66 -8.50
C TYR A 151 -4.11 -1.29 -9.86
N SER A 152 -5.13 -1.56 -10.65
CA SER A 152 -4.98 -1.93 -12.06
C SER A 152 -4.46 -0.68 -12.74
N GLY A 153 -3.18 -0.71 -13.09
CA GLY A 153 -2.58 0.28 -13.95
C GLY A 153 -3.30 0.27 -15.30
N GLY A 154 -4.34 1.07 -15.42
CA GLY A 154 -4.83 1.59 -16.69
C GLY A 154 -3.96 2.80 -17.04
N GLY A 155 -3.42 2.79 -18.27
CA GLY A 155 -2.48 3.78 -18.78
C GLY A 155 -2.99 5.21 -18.87
#